data_AF-A0A9W6R9U6-F1
#
_entry.id   AF-A0A9W6R9U6-F1
#
_cell.length_a   1.000
_cell.length_b   1.000
_cell.length_c   1.000
_cell.angle_alpha   90.00
_cell.angle_beta   90.00
_cell.angle_gamma   90.00
#
_symmetry.space_group_name_H-M   'P 1'
#
loop_
_entity.id
_entity.type
_entity.pdbx_description
1 polymer ?
#
loop_
_entity_poly.entity_id
_entity_poly.type
_entity_poly.pdbx_seq_one_letter_code
_entity_poly.pdbx_strand_id
1 'polypeptide(L)'
;MPLAQPGIEIRPIKQMNGHEEFCETFFADARTDAANIVGNVGEGWQVATRLLGHERGGGTSIELPIRFRADLDRLVELAREQGKLDDPGIRHRIGWCHERIAIMRGLGLRAVTRFLADEPPGAESSIFKLFWSSRLRVGKWCRRVRRATPARCWTAPTVEAGSPLPAAELLAAGHHGYGDREGLWRGSG
;
A
#
# COMPACT_ATOMS: atom_id res chain seq x y z
N MET A 1 8.38 -27.18 3.90
CA MET A 1 8.04 -27.82 5.20
C MET A 1 6.57 -28.26 5.17
N PRO A 2 6.26 -29.55 5.41
CA PRO A 2 4.88 -30.05 5.43
C PRO A 2 4.10 -29.57 6.67
N LEU A 3 2.95 -28.93 6.50
CA LEU A 3 2.15 -28.40 7.62
C LEU A 3 1.30 -29.47 8.33
N ALA A 4 0.89 -30.51 7.61
CA ALA A 4 0.12 -31.63 8.17
C ALA A 4 1.06 -32.64 8.83
N GLN A 5 1.47 -32.37 10.07
CA GLN A 5 2.30 -33.27 10.87
C GLN A 5 2.06 -33.07 12.38
N PRO A 6 2.40 -34.07 13.23
CA PRO A 6 2.44 -33.89 14.67
C PRO A 6 3.38 -32.73 15.05
N GLY A 7 3.01 -31.97 16.09
CA GLY A 7 3.82 -30.83 16.55
C GLY A 7 3.55 -29.51 15.83
N ILE A 8 2.63 -29.47 14.86
CA ILE A 8 2.16 -28.21 14.25
C ILE A 8 0.70 -27.98 14.63
N GLU A 9 0.40 -26.80 15.18
CA GLU A 9 -0.95 -26.36 15.50
C GLU A 9 -1.26 -25.06 14.76
N ILE A 10 -2.36 -25.02 14.00
CA ILE A 10 -2.82 -23.84 13.26
C ILE A 10 -4.12 -23.35 13.89
N ARG A 11 -4.15 -22.10 14.36
CA ARG A 11 -5.32 -21.46 14.97
C ARG A 11 -5.77 -20.28 14.10
N PRO A 12 -6.89 -20.40 13.38
CA PRO A 12 -7.45 -19.27 12.62
C PRO A 12 -7.81 -18.10 13.53
N ILE A 13 -7.50 -16.88 13.08
CA ILE A 13 -7.88 -15.63 13.74
C ILE A 13 -9.09 -15.07 13.01
N LYS A 14 -10.22 -14.97 13.72
CA LYS A 14 -11.43 -14.34 13.19
C LYS A 14 -11.33 -12.82 13.26
N GLN A 15 -11.35 -12.19 12.10
CA GLN A 15 -11.31 -10.74 11.96
C GLN A 15 -12.68 -10.12 12.27
N MET A 16 -12.70 -8.81 12.55
CA MET A 16 -13.93 -8.06 12.85
C MET A 16 -14.97 -8.07 11.72
N ASN A 17 -14.53 -8.28 10.47
CA ASN A 17 -15.40 -8.42 9.31
C ASN A 17 -15.96 -9.85 9.13
N GLY A 18 -15.64 -10.78 10.05
CA GLY A 18 -16.09 -12.17 10.03
C GLY A 18 -15.23 -13.13 9.21
N HIS A 19 -14.20 -12.64 8.50
CA HIS A 19 -13.29 -13.46 7.70
C HIS A 19 -12.15 -14.06 8.56
N GLU A 20 -11.59 -15.16 8.08
CA GLU A 20 -10.51 -15.93 8.75
C GLU A 20 -9.29 -16.07 7.82
N GLU A 21 -8.77 -14.94 7.32
CA GLU A 21 -7.62 -14.91 6.41
C GLU A 21 -6.26 -15.00 7.13
N PHE A 22 -6.26 -14.86 8.46
CA PHE A 22 -5.06 -14.89 9.30
C PHE A 22 -5.12 -16.09 10.24
N CYS A 23 -3.95 -16.62 10.60
CA CYS A 23 -3.84 -17.68 11.60
C CYS A 23 -2.56 -17.52 12.43
N GLU A 24 -2.60 -17.97 13.67
CA GLU A 24 -1.40 -18.25 14.46
C GLU A 24 -0.98 -19.69 14.19
N THR A 25 0.32 -19.91 13.95
CA THR A 25 0.85 -21.27 13.75
C THR A 25 1.94 -21.53 14.78
N PHE A 26 1.75 -22.58 15.59
CA PHE A 26 2.71 -23.04 16.60
C PHE A 26 3.48 -24.25 16.09
N PHE A 27 4.79 -24.26 16.36
CA PHE A 27 5.70 -25.34 16.00
C PHE A 27 6.35 -25.88 17.28
N ALA A 28 6.09 -27.14 17.61
CA ALA A 28 6.62 -27.87 18.76
C ALA A 28 7.23 -29.19 18.27
N ASP A 29 8.57 -29.27 18.25
CA ASP A 29 9.33 -30.42 17.72
C ASP A 29 8.94 -30.85 16.29
N ALA A 30 8.42 -29.92 15.49
CA ALA A 30 8.09 -30.15 14.09
C ALA A 30 9.34 -30.49 13.27
N ARG A 31 9.24 -31.47 12.37
CA ARG A 31 10.37 -31.96 11.56
C ARG A 31 10.19 -31.60 10.10
N THR A 32 11.30 -31.41 9.40
CA THR A 32 11.32 -31.19 7.96
C THR A 32 12.57 -31.79 7.34
N ASP A 33 12.47 -32.23 6.09
CA ASP A 33 13.61 -32.67 5.32
C ASP A 33 14.59 -31.50 5.05
N ALA A 34 15.90 -31.79 5.01
CA ALA A 34 16.93 -30.82 4.68
C ALA A 34 16.77 -30.25 3.26
N ALA A 35 16.17 -31.02 2.34
CA ALA A 35 15.82 -30.55 0.99
C ALA A 35 14.79 -29.40 0.99
N ASN A 36 14.09 -29.15 2.10
CA ASN A 36 13.18 -28.01 2.25
C ASN A 36 13.87 -26.72 2.72
N ILE A 37 15.19 -26.73 2.91
CA ILE A 37 15.95 -25.52 3.25
C ILE A 37 15.96 -24.61 2.02
N VAL A 38 15.49 -23.37 2.20
CA VAL A 38 15.53 -22.34 1.17
C VAL A 38 16.78 -21.50 1.37
N GLY A 39 17.68 -21.48 0.38
CA GLY A 39 19.02 -20.90 0.51
C GLY A 39 19.97 -21.84 1.26
N ASN A 40 21.02 -21.28 1.90
CA ASN A 40 21.90 -22.08 2.75
C ASN A 40 21.52 -21.98 4.24
N VAL A 41 21.99 -22.96 5.03
CA VAL A 41 21.85 -22.94 6.50
C VAL A 41 22.50 -21.67 7.05
N GLY A 42 21.74 -20.91 7.85
CA GLY A 42 22.20 -19.63 8.42
C GLY A 42 21.87 -18.39 7.59
N GLU A 43 21.38 -18.54 6.35
CA GLU A 43 21.06 -17.40 5.47
C GLU A 43 19.58 -16.97 5.51
N GLY A 44 18.80 -17.47 6.47
CA GLY A 44 17.35 -17.23 6.55
C GLY A 44 16.96 -15.75 6.57
N TRP A 45 17.77 -14.88 7.20
CA TRP A 45 17.53 -13.44 7.20
C TRP A 45 17.66 -12.82 5.81
N GLN A 46 18.65 -13.24 5.03
CA GLN A 46 18.85 -12.73 3.67
C GLN A 46 17.70 -13.16 2.76
N VAL A 47 17.30 -14.43 2.84
CA VAL A 47 16.15 -14.97 2.10
C VAL A 47 14.87 -14.20 2.45
N ALA A 48 14.57 -14.04 3.74
CA ALA A 48 13.40 -13.31 4.21
C ALA A 48 13.41 -11.85 3.73
N THR A 49 14.57 -11.17 3.79
CA THR A 49 14.69 -9.78 3.36
C THR A 49 14.51 -9.62 1.85
N ARG A 50 15.05 -10.53 1.04
CA ARG A 50 14.85 -10.54 -0.43
C ARG A 50 13.38 -10.77 -0.78
N LEU A 51 12.73 -11.76 -0.16
CA LEU A 51 11.30 -12.03 -0.36
C LEU A 51 10.44 -10.83 0.04
N LEU A 52 10.74 -10.21 1.18
CA LEU A 52 10.03 -9.01 1.65
C LEU A 52 10.21 -7.82 0.69
N GLY A 53 11.40 -7.65 0.10
CA GLY A 53 11.65 -6.68 -0.95
C GLY A 53 10.82 -6.97 -2.21
N HIS A 54 10.67 -8.25 -2.58
CA HIS A 54 9.84 -8.68 -3.70
C HIS A 54 8.35 -8.38 -3.47
N GLU A 55 7.81 -8.71 -2.30
CA GLU A 55 6.41 -8.40 -1.95
C GLU A 55 6.13 -6.89 -1.90
N ARG A 56 7.09 -6.08 -1.44
CA ARG A 56 6.96 -4.62 -1.34
C ARG A 56 7.16 -3.90 -2.67
N GLY A 57 8.01 -4.43 -3.54
CA GLY A 57 8.21 -3.95 -4.91
C GLY A 57 7.18 -4.51 -5.90
N GLY A 58 6.42 -5.54 -5.49
CA GLY A 58 5.47 -6.30 -6.32
C GLY A 58 4.28 -5.49 -6.84
N GLY A 59 3.34 -6.20 -7.49
CA GLY A 59 2.30 -5.66 -8.38
C GLY A 59 1.59 -4.38 -7.94
N THR A 60 1.41 -4.16 -6.63
CA THR A 60 0.87 -2.93 -6.04
C THR A 60 1.60 -1.66 -6.49
N SER A 61 2.93 -1.71 -6.67
CA SER A 61 3.76 -0.57 -7.10
C SER A 61 3.46 -0.11 -8.53
N ILE A 62 2.89 -1.00 -9.35
CA ILE A 62 2.54 -0.79 -10.75
C ILE A 62 1.03 -0.54 -10.89
N GLU A 63 0.23 -1.38 -10.25
CA GLU A 63 -1.23 -1.39 -10.33
C GLU A 63 -1.85 -0.09 -9.82
N LEU A 64 -1.39 0.40 -8.66
CA LEU A 64 -1.95 1.59 -8.04
C LEU A 64 -1.76 2.87 -8.88
N PRO A 65 -0.56 3.21 -9.39
CA PRO A 65 -0.39 4.35 -10.29
C PRO A 65 -1.30 4.27 -11.53
N ILE A 66 -1.47 3.09 -12.12
CA ILE A 66 -2.34 2.89 -13.29
C ILE A 66 -3.80 3.20 -12.92
N ARG A 67 -4.29 2.64 -11.81
CA ARG A 67 -5.65 2.90 -11.32
C ARG A 67 -5.88 4.37 -11.01
N PHE A 68 -4.94 5.02 -10.32
CA PHE A 68 -5.07 6.46 -10.02
C PHE A 68 -4.96 7.33 -11.25
N ARG A 69 -4.17 6.94 -12.25
CA ARG A 69 -4.14 7.66 -13.52
C ARG A 69 -5.51 7.61 -14.19
N ALA A 70 -6.11 6.42 -14.28
CA ALA A 70 -7.45 6.27 -14.86
C ALA A 70 -8.52 7.03 -14.07
N ASP A 71 -8.38 7.13 -12.75
CA ASP A 71 -9.28 7.94 -11.92
C ASP A 71 -9.08 9.45 -12.13
N LEU A 72 -7.83 9.90 -12.27
CA LEU A 72 -7.49 11.29 -12.57
C LEU A 72 -8.02 11.70 -13.96
N ASP A 73 -7.90 10.83 -14.96
CA ASP A 73 -8.39 11.09 -16.31
C ASP A 73 -9.91 11.31 -16.32
N ARG A 74 -10.66 10.44 -15.61
CA ARG A 74 -12.12 10.61 -15.45
C ARG A 74 -12.49 11.92 -14.75
N LEU A 75 -11.71 12.30 -13.75
CA LEU A 75 -11.91 13.55 -13.03
C LEU A 75 -11.64 14.78 -13.91
N VAL A 76 -10.63 14.73 -14.77
CA VAL A 76 -10.33 15.81 -15.73
C VAL A 76 -11.46 15.96 -16.74
N GLU A 77 -12.01 14.85 -17.25
CA GLU A 77 -13.18 14.90 -18.13
C GLU A 77 -14.39 15.49 -17.43
N LEU A 78 -14.68 15.06 -16.19
CA LEU A 78 -15.78 15.64 -15.42
C LEU A 78 -15.60 17.15 -15.16
N ALA A 79 -14.37 17.59 -14.89
CA ALA A 79 -14.06 19.01 -14.73
C ALA A 79 -14.29 19.78 -16.04
N ARG A 80 -13.98 19.15 -17.19
CA ARG A 80 -14.21 19.73 -18.52
C ARG A 80 -15.69 19.88 -18.82
N GLU A 81 -16.47 18.82 -18.64
CA GLU A 81 -17.92 18.80 -18.88
C GLU A 81 -18.65 19.86 -18.05
N GLN A 82 -18.15 20.17 -16.84
CA GLN A 82 -18.73 21.16 -15.96
C GLN A 82 -18.15 22.58 -16.12
N GLY A 83 -17.24 22.80 -17.09
CA GLY A 83 -16.60 24.10 -17.30
C GLY A 83 -15.74 24.56 -16.12
N LYS A 84 -15.21 23.61 -15.34
CA LYS A 84 -14.44 23.85 -14.11
C LYS A 84 -12.93 23.78 -14.29
N LEU A 85 -12.46 23.52 -15.51
CA LEU A 85 -11.02 23.45 -15.79
C LEU A 85 -10.30 24.78 -15.66
N ASP A 86 -11.00 25.92 -15.66
CA ASP A 86 -10.38 27.24 -15.46
C ASP A 86 -10.39 27.70 -14.00
N ASP A 87 -11.09 26.98 -13.11
CA ASP A 87 -11.07 27.25 -11.67
C ASP A 87 -9.66 26.98 -11.12
N PRO A 88 -8.97 28.01 -10.56
CA PRO A 88 -7.59 27.85 -10.09
C PRO A 88 -7.43 26.79 -9.00
N GLY A 89 -8.42 26.64 -8.12
CA GLY A 89 -8.40 25.65 -7.04
C GLY A 89 -8.53 24.22 -7.55
N ILE A 90 -9.37 24.02 -8.56
CA ILE A 90 -9.54 22.72 -9.22
C ILE A 90 -8.31 22.37 -10.05
N ARG A 91 -7.79 23.31 -10.85
CA ARG A 91 -6.54 23.13 -11.61
C ARG A 91 -5.37 22.75 -10.70
N HIS A 92 -5.21 23.47 -9.59
CA HIS A 92 -4.15 23.20 -8.63
C HIS A 92 -4.26 21.78 -8.04
N ARG A 93 -5.48 21.33 -7.68
CA ARG A 93 -5.72 19.98 -7.14
C ARG A 93 -5.47 18.88 -8.17
N ILE A 94 -5.86 19.10 -9.43
CA ILE A 94 -5.57 18.17 -10.53
C ILE A 94 -4.05 18.06 -10.73
N GLY A 95 -3.34 19.19 -10.79
CA GLY A 95 -1.87 19.21 -10.90
C GLY A 95 -1.21 18.47 -9.73
N TRP A 96 -1.63 18.76 -8.51
CA TRP A 96 -1.15 18.08 -7.31
C TRP A 96 -1.39 16.55 -7.35
N CYS A 97 -2.53 16.09 -7.85
CA CYS A 97 -2.77 14.66 -8.03
C CYS A 97 -1.88 14.06 -9.12
N HIS A 98 -1.74 14.78 -10.24
CA HIS A 98 -0.94 14.37 -11.38
C HIS A 98 0.52 14.11 -11.00
N GLU A 99 1.17 15.08 -10.35
CA GLU A 99 2.57 14.98 -9.92
C GLU A 99 2.81 13.74 -9.06
N ARG A 100 1.88 13.47 -8.13
CA ARG A 100 2.01 12.35 -7.20
C ARG A 100 1.85 11.01 -7.89
N ILE A 101 0.90 10.90 -8.82
CA ILE A 101 0.72 9.70 -9.63
C ILE A 101 1.95 9.47 -10.52
N ALA A 102 2.53 10.54 -11.08
CA ALA A 102 3.75 10.46 -11.89
C ALA A 102 4.94 9.96 -11.06
N ILE A 103 5.14 10.48 -9.84
CA ILE A 103 6.16 9.99 -8.91
C ILE A 103 5.97 8.50 -8.61
N MET A 104 4.75 8.09 -8.24
CA MET A 104 4.44 6.68 -7.95
C MET A 104 4.73 5.79 -9.15
N ARG A 105 4.35 6.22 -10.36
CA ARG A 105 4.63 5.51 -11.60
C ARG A 105 6.14 5.39 -11.84
N GLY A 106 6.91 6.46 -11.63
CA GLY A 106 8.36 6.44 -11.77
C GLY A 106 9.03 5.46 -10.80
N LEU A 107 8.60 5.44 -9.54
CA LEU A 107 9.10 4.48 -8.54
C LEU A 107 8.74 3.03 -8.91
N GLY A 108 7.51 2.78 -9.35
CA GLY A 108 7.08 1.46 -9.82
C GLY A 108 7.87 0.99 -11.05
N LEU A 109 8.09 1.86 -12.04
CA LEU A 109 8.91 1.54 -13.21
C LEU A 109 10.36 1.25 -12.84
N ARG A 110 10.96 2.01 -11.92
CA ARG A 110 12.32 1.71 -11.41
C ARG A 110 12.38 0.36 -10.71
N ALA A 111 11.38 0.02 -9.89
CA ALA A 111 11.31 -1.29 -9.25
C ALA A 111 11.23 -2.42 -10.30
N VAL A 112 10.43 -2.24 -11.36
CA VAL A 112 10.33 -3.21 -12.47
C VAL A 112 11.64 -3.32 -13.24
N THR A 113 12.29 -2.21 -13.58
CA THR A 113 13.57 -2.24 -14.31
C THR A 113 14.63 -3.02 -13.54
N ARG A 114 14.73 -2.80 -12.23
CA ARG A 114 15.69 -3.52 -11.38
C ARG A 114 15.34 -5.00 -11.25
N PHE A 115 14.05 -5.31 -11.10
CA PHE A 115 13.57 -6.68 -11.12
C PHE A 115 13.91 -7.41 -12.43
N LEU A 116 13.70 -6.77 -13.59
CA LEU A 116 14.06 -7.32 -14.89
C LEU A 116 15.58 -7.47 -15.09
N ALA A 117 16.38 -6.71 -14.36
CA ALA A 117 17.83 -6.79 -14.34
C ALA A 117 18.38 -7.78 -13.30
N ASP A 118 17.51 -8.55 -12.62
CA ASP A 118 17.85 -9.45 -11.51
C ASP A 118 18.58 -8.73 -10.35
N GLU A 119 18.35 -7.41 -10.22
CA GLU A 119 18.89 -6.61 -9.13
C GLU A 119 18.00 -6.70 -7.89
N PRO A 120 18.58 -6.65 -6.68
CA PRO A 120 17.80 -6.62 -5.46
C PRO A 120 16.89 -5.37 -5.40
N PRO A 121 15.65 -5.52 -4.90
CA PRO A 121 14.75 -4.40 -4.65
C PRO A 121 15.44 -3.33 -3.82
N GLY A 122 15.35 -2.08 -4.24
CA GLY A 122 15.96 -0.95 -3.53
C GLY A 122 14.99 -0.16 -2.69
N ALA A 123 15.49 0.99 -2.25
CA ALA A 123 14.76 1.95 -1.45
C ALA A 123 13.47 2.45 -2.13
N GLU A 124 13.33 2.32 -3.45
CA GLU A 124 12.14 2.70 -4.21
C GLU A 124 10.86 2.00 -3.70
N SER A 125 10.94 0.75 -3.25
CA SER A 125 9.80 0.00 -2.71
C SER A 125 9.34 0.57 -1.37
N SER A 126 10.28 0.88 -0.48
CA SER A 126 10.02 1.55 0.80
C SER A 126 9.51 2.98 0.61
N ILE A 127 10.12 3.75 -0.30
CA ILE A 127 9.68 5.11 -0.65
C ILE A 127 8.26 5.06 -1.22
N PHE A 128 7.97 4.11 -2.10
CA PHE A 128 6.62 3.92 -2.66
C PHE A 128 5.62 3.65 -1.54
N LYS A 129 5.93 2.72 -0.63
CA LYS A 129 5.05 2.39 0.50
C LYS A 129 4.79 3.59 1.40
N LEU A 130 5.82 4.35 1.76
CA LEU A 130 5.68 5.57 2.56
C LEU A 130 4.87 6.64 1.82
N PHE A 131 5.11 6.81 0.52
CA PHE A 131 4.39 7.80 -0.29
C PHE A 131 2.91 7.44 -0.44
N TRP A 132 2.62 6.13 -0.52
CA TRP A 132 1.28 5.57 -0.56
C TRP A 132 0.55 5.75 0.78
N SER A 133 1.15 5.29 1.88
CA SER A 133 0.51 5.30 3.22
C SER A 133 0.28 6.72 3.75
N SER A 134 1.28 7.61 3.62
CA SER A 134 1.19 9.01 4.07
C SER A 134 0.16 9.84 3.30
N ARG A 135 -0.37 9.33 2.18
CA ARG A 135 -1.16 10.14 1.26
C ARG A 135 -2.21 9.40 0.44
N LEU A 136 -3.00 8.58 1.13
CA LEU A 136 -4.32 8.06 0.70
C LEU A 136 -5.33 9.13 0.20
N ARG A 137 -4.99 10.42 0.26
CA ARG A 137 -5.81 11.56 -0.16
C ARG A 137 -6.13 11.59 -1.66
N VAL A 138 -5.22 11.16 -2.53
CA VAL A 138 -5.48 11.09 -3.99
C VAL A 138 -6.62 10.11 -4.27
N GLY A 139 -6.49 8.88 -3.78
CA GLY A 139 -7.53 7.85 -3.92
C GLY A 139 -8.84 8.23 -3.21
N LYS A 140 -8.78 8.86 -2.03
CA LYS A 140 -9.98 9.34 -1.32
C LYS A 140 -10.70 10.45 -2.06
N TRP A 141 -9.98 11.40 -2.66
CA TRP A 141 -10.62 12.46 -3.44
C TRP A 141 -11.22 11.93 -4.74
N CYS A 142 -10.50 11.09 -5.49
CA CYS A 142 -11.03 10.46 -6.70
C CYS A 142 -12.29 9.62 -6.42
N ARG A 143 -12.30 8.83 -5.33
CA ARG A 143 -13.48 8.07 -4.90
C ARG A 143 -14.65 8.97 -4.46
N ARG A 144 -14.36 10.10 -3.81
CA ARG A 144 -15.39 11.06 -3.41
C ARG A 144 -16.04 11.72 -4.62
N VAL A 145 -15.26 12.02 -5.67
CA VAL A 145 -15.79 12.55 -6.92
C VAL A 145 -16.65 11.49 -7.64
N ARG A 146 -16.23 10.22 -7.67
CA ARG A 146 -17.07 9.12 -8.22
C ARG A 146 -18.42 8.94 -7.52
N ARG A 147 -18.51 9.25 -6.22
CA ARG A 147 -19.73 9.02 -5.40
C ARG A 147 -20.58 10.27 -5.17
N ALA A 148 -20.10 11.45 -5.56
CA ALA A 148 -20.81 12.70 -5.34
C ALA A 148 -21.60 13.13 -6.58
N THR A 149 -22.82 13.64 -6.38
CA THR A 149 -23.55 14.43 -7.37
C THR A 149 -22.71 15.64 -7.82
N PRO A 150 -22.87 16.15 -9.06
CA PRO A 150 -21.98 17.16 -9.66
C PRO A 150 -21.67 18.37 -8.77
N ALA A 151 -22.67 18.86 -8.02
CA ALA A 151 -22.51 20.02 -7.14
C ALA A 151 -21.66 19.78 -5.88
N ARG A 152 -21.61 18.55 -5.34
CA ARG A 152 -20.93 18.24 -4.08
C ARG A 152 -19.46 17.83 -4.24
N CYS A 153 -19.06 17.44 -5.45
CA CYS A 153 -17.72 16.87 -5.70
C CYS A 153 -16.57 17.91 -5.60
N TRP A 154 -16.89 19.20 -5.67
CA TRP A 154 -15.91 20.29 -5.68
C TRP A 154 -15.72 21.00 -4.33
N THR A 155 -16.64 20.83 -3.39
CA THR A 155 -16.52 21.44 -2.06
C THR A 155 -15.31 20.88 -1.30
N ALA A 156 -14.45 21.78 -0.83
CA ALA A 156 -13.19 21.45 -0.17
C ALA A 156 -13.44 21.00 1.28
N PRO A 157 -12.74 19.97 1.80
CA PRO A 157 -12.38 19.98 3.20
C PRO A 157 -11.27 21.00 3.37
N THR A 158 -11.42 21.92 4.32
CA THR A 158 -10.36 22.80 4.79
C THR A 158 -9.11 21.98 5.09
N VAL A 159 -7.98 22.42 4.55
CA VAL A 159 -6.66 21.87 4.88
C VAL A 159 -6.29 22.38 6.26
N GLU A 160 -6.85 21.80 7.31
CA GLU A 160 -6.26 21.93 8.64
C GLU A 160 -5.18 20.87 8.79
N ALA A 161 -3.94 21.33 8.85
CA ALA A 161 -2.83 20.53 9.31
C ALA A 161 -3.07 20.20 10.79
N GLY A 162 -3.52 18.98 11.10
CA GLY A 162 -3.42 18.42 12.45
C GLY A 162 -4.69 17.83 13.09
N SER A 163 -5.86 17.87 12.47
CA SER A 163 -7.06 17.27 13.10
C SER A 163 -7.10 15.74 12.93
N PRO A 164 -7.26 14.96 14.03
CA PRO A 164 -7.39 13.51 13.96
C PRO A 164 -8.72 13.11 13.30
N LEU A 165 -8.73 11.95 12.66
CA LEU A 165 -9.90 11.42 11.94
C LEU A 165 -11.10 11.23 12.88
N PRO A 166 -12.34 11.46 12.43
CA PRO A 166 -13.53 11.05 13.16
C PRO A 166 -13.55 9.52 13.29
N ALA A 167 -13.94 9.02 14.47
CA ALA A 167 -13.86 7.61 14.86
C ALA A 167 -14.53 6.62 13.87
N ALA A 168 -15.50 7.07 13.06
CA ALA A 168 -16.17 6.24 12.07
C ALA A 168 -15.27 5.82 10.88
N GLU A 169 -14.18 6.55 10.58
CA GLU A 169 -13.26 6.23 9.47
C GLU A 169 -12.11 5.29 9.86
N LEU A 170 -11.90 5.02 11.16
CA LEU A 170 -10.88 4.08 11.64
C LEU A 170 -11.21 2.62 11.27
N LEU A 171 -12.49 2.27 11.12
CA LEU A 171 -12.93 0.92 10.76
C LEU A 171 -12.54 0.52 9.32
N ALA A 172 -12.43 1.47 8.39
CA ALA A 172 -12.00 1.19 7.01
C ALA A 172 -10.47 1.04 6.85
N ALA A 173 -9.70 1.47 7.86
CA ALA A 173 -8.24 1.36 7.89
C ALA A 173 -7.75 0.00 8.43
N GLY A 174 -8.64 -0.83 8.99
CA GLY A 174 -8.30 -2.11 9.60
C GLY A 174 -7.80 -3.21 8.65
N HIS A 175 -7.80 -2.98 7.34
CA HIS A 175 -7.46 -3.99 6.34
C HIS A 175 -5.96 -4.07 5.97
N HIS A 176 -5.08 -3.22 6.51
CA HIS A 176 -3.68 -3.13 6.05
C HIS A 176 -2.64 -3.11 7.18
N GLY A 177 -2.99 -3.67 8.34
CA GLY A 177 -2.10 -3.78 9.50
C GLY A 177 -1.16 -4.98 9.44
N TYR A 178 -0.32 -5.10 8.41
CA TYR A 178 0.80 -6.05 8.44
C TYR A 178 2.09 -5.32 8.03
N GLY A 179 2.90 -4.96 9.03
CA GLY A 179 4.33 -4.71 8.84
C GLY A 179 4.93 -3.34 9.17
N ASP A 180 4.26 -2.41 9.86
CA ASP A 180 4.91 -1.15 10.32
C ASP A 180 4.84 -0.99 11.84
N ARG A 181 5.99 -1.14 12.51
CA ARG A 181 6.29 -0.44 13.76
C ARG A 181 7.34 0.62 13.47
N GLU A 182 6.87 1.79 13.04
CA GLU A 182 7.71 3.00 12.84
C GLU A 182 8.21 3.63 14.16
N GLY A 183 7.87 3.06 15.32
CA GLY A 183 8.19 3.63 16.64
C GLY A 183 9.50 3.17 17.30
N LEU A 184 10.29 2.29 16.68
CA LEU A 184 11.42 1.62 17.37
C LEU A 184 12.80 2.32 17.23
N TRP A 185 12.90 3.44 16.51
CA TRP A 185 14.19 4.05 16.17
C TRP A 185 14.43 5.46 16.74
N ARG A 186 13.70 5.87 17.79
CA ARG A 186 14.03 7.10 18.53
C ARG A 186 14.24 6.77 20.01
N GLY A 187 15.50 6.56 20.38
CA GLY A 187 15.92 6.50 21.78
C GLY A 187 17.36 6.01 21.97
N SER A 188 18.15 6.87 22.63
CA SER A 188 19.42 6.58 23.33
C SER A 188 20.71 6.63 22.52
N GLY A 189 21.36 7.80 22.59
CA GLY A 189 22.73 8.08 22.17
C GLY A 189 23.03 9.56 22.33
#